data_AF-A0A2D6ZC92-F1
#
_entry.id   AF-A0A2D6ZC92-F1
#
_cell.length_a   1.000
_cell.length_b   1.000
_cell.length_c   1.000
_cell.angle_alpha   90.00
_cell.angle_beta   90.00
_cell.angle_gamma   90.00
#
_symmetry.space_group_name_H-M   'P 1'
#
loop_
_entity.id
_entity.type
_entity.pdbx_description
1 polymer ?
#
loop_
_entity_poly.entity_id
_entity_poly.type
_entity_poly.pdbx_seq_one_letter_code
_entity_poly.pdbx_strand_id
1 'polypeptide(L)'
;MPQRYFRFLFWLVFSVVLLGSFLPNKIPFPVTFNHDKFLHFAAYALLYFFAEKAYVTLYSRFFLGFVVIGFGLAIEITQNFILYRHADSFDIIANACGVLFAASLAQFYKFSKKIQESSDNVIR
;
A
#
# COMPACT_ATOMS: atom_id res chain seq x y z
N MET A 1 2.67 -11.50 -17.16
CA MET A 1 1.34 -11.60 -16.53
C MET A 1 0.40 -10.60 -17.20
N PRO A 2 -0.82 -10.99 -17.59
CA PRO A 2 -1.76 -10.08 -18.22
C PRO A 2 -2.24 -9.01 -17.24
N GLN A 3 -2.39 -7.76 -17.68
CA GLN A 3 -2.75 -6.63 -16.82
C GLN A 3 -4.10 -6.82 -16.08
N ARG A 4 -5.01 -7.62 -16.65
CA ARG A 4 -6.28 -8.01 -16.02
C ARG A 4 -6.07 -8.76 -14.69
N TYR A 5 -5.02 -9.57 -14.59
CA TYR A 5 -4.70 -10.31 -13.37
C TYR A 5 -4.30 -9.36 -12.23
N PHE A 6 -3.47 -8.36 -12.50
CA PHE A 6 -3.10 -7.37 -11.49
C PHE A 6 -4.28 -6.51 -11.04
N ARG A 7 -5.23 -6.20 -11.93
CA ARG A 7 -6.47 -5.52 -11.55
C ARG A 7 -7.32 -6.38 -10.62
N PHE A 8 -7.46 -7.67 -10.91
CA PHE A 8 -8.16 -8.59 -10.02
C PHE A 8 -7.49 -8.66 -8.64
N LEU A 9 -6.17 -8.85 -8.58
CA LEU A 9 -5.43 -8.85 -7.32
C LEU A 9 -5.53 -7.52 -6.57
N PHE A 10 -5.47 -6.39 -7.27
CA PHE A 10 -5.69 -5.08 -6.68
C PHE A 10 -7.05 -5.01 -5.98
N TRP A 11 -8.13 -5.40 -6.66
CA TRP A 11 -9.47 -5.36 -6.06
C TRP A 11 -9.64 -6.33 -4.89
N LEU A 12 -8.98 -7.50 -4.96
CA LEU A 12 -8.94 -8.44 -3.84
C LEU A 12 -8.25 -7.80 -2.63
N VAL A 13 -7.04 -7.27 -2.80
CA VAL A 13 -6.28 -6.62 -1.72
C VAL A 13 -7.03 -5.41 -1.18
N PHE A 14 -7.57 -4.56 -2.07
CA PHE A 14 -8.40 -3.43 -1.69
C PHE A 14 -9.58 -3.85 -0.81
N SER A 15 -10.29 -4.91 -1.19
CA SER A 15 -11.42 -5.42 -0.41
C SER A 15 -10.99 -5.93 0.96
N VAL A 16 -9.86 -6.64 1.04
CA VAL A 16 -9.30 -7.12 2.31
C VAL A 16 -8.91 -5.94 3.21
N VAL A 17 -8.23 -4.93 2.68
CA VAL A 17 -7.85 -3.73 3.44
C VAL A 17 -9.09 -2.99 3.92
N LEU A 18 -10.05 -2.73 3.02
CA LEU A 18 -11.29 -2.02 3.32
C LEU A 18 -12.09 -2.71 4.44
N LEU A 19 -12.32 -4.02 4.30
CA LEU A 19 -13.07 -4.78 5.30
C LEU A 19 -12.31 -4.88 6.62
N GLY A 20 -10.99 -5.14 6.55
CA GLY A 20 -10.11 -5.21 7.72
C GLY A 20 -10.07 -3.90 8.51
N SER A 21 -10.12 -2.75 7.84
CA SER A 21 -10.14 -1.44 8.49
C SER A 21 -11.40 -1.17 9.32
N PHE A 22 -12.49 -1.91 9.12
CA PHE A 22 -13.70 -1.75 9.92
C PHE A 22 -13.88 -2.81 11.00
N LEU A 23 -12.92 -3.74 11.14
CA LEU A 23 -12.95 -4.71 12.21
C LEU A 23 -12.61 -4.07 13.57
N PRO A 24 -13.15 -4.60 14.67
CA PRO A 24 -12.84 -4.10 16.01
C PRO A 24 -11.34 -4.20 16.31
N ASN A 25 -10.78 -3.13 16.87
CA ASN A 25 -9.38 -3.12 17.33
C ASN A 25 -9.13 -4.03 18.54
N LYS A 26 -10.19 -4.48 19.23
CA LYS A 26 -10.13 -5.28 20.45
C LYS A 26 -10.13 -6.77 20.14
N ILE A 27 -9.10 -7.26 19.45
CA ILE A 27 -8.80 -8.68 19.54
C ILE A 27 -8.12 -8.88 20.92
N PRO A 28 -8.63 -9.77 21.80
CA PRO A 28 -8.20 -9.86 23.21
C PRO A 28 -6.79 -10.45 23.43
N PHE A 29 -5.99 -10.57 22.37
CA PHE A 29 -4.59 -10.96 22.46
C PHE A 29 -3.73 -9.73 22.82
N PRO A 30 -2.49 -9.89 23.33
CA PRO A 30 -1.60 -8.76 23.56
C PRO A 30 -1.09 -8.25 22.20
N VAL A 31 -1.96 -7.59 21.45
CA VAL A 31 -1.61 -6.89 20.23
C VAL A 31 -0.82 -5.66 20.68
N THR A 32 0.50 -5.80 20.71
CA THR A 32 1.38 -4.67 21.03
C THR A 32 1.11 -3.54 20.03
N PHE A 33 1.15 -2.28 20.49
CA PHE A 33 0.97 -1.07 19.67
C PHE A 33 1.71 -1.15 18.31
N ASN A 34 2.89 -1.77 18.29
CA ASN A 34 3.72 -1.93 17.09
C ASN A 34 3.13 -2.85 16.02
N HIS A 35 2.35 -3.88 16.40
CA HIS A 35 1.82 -4.85 15.45
C HIS A 35 0.75 -4.23 14.54
N ASP A 36 -0.15 -3.43 15.13
CA ASP A 36 -1.18 -2.70 14.41
C ASP A 36 -0.56 -1.76 13.36
N LYS A 37 0.46 -0.98 13.74
CA LYS A 37 1.18 -0.09 12.80
C LYS A 37 1.90 -0.86 11.70
N PHE A 38 2.45 -2.03 12.01
CA PHE A 38 3.06 -2.89 10.99
C PHE A 38 2.03 -3.43 9.99
N LEU A 39 0.84 -3.82 10.45
CA LEU A 39 -0.25 -4.25 9.58
C LEU A 39 -0.69 -3.11 8.64
N HIS A 40 -0.85 -1.90 9.18
CA HIS A 40 -1.15 -0.70 8.39
C HIS A 40 -0.07 -0.44 7.33
N PHE A 41 1.21 -0.43 7.73
CA PHE A 41 2.33 -0.30 6.81
C PHE A 41 2.31 -1.35 5.69
N ALA A 42 2.18 -2.63 6.04
CA ALA A 42 2.21 -3.73 5.09
C ALA A 42 1.00 -3.72 4.14
N ALA A 43 -0.19 -3.45 4.68
CA ALA A 43 -1.43 -3.37 3.91
C ALA A 43 -1.34 -2.28 2.84
N TYR A 44 -0.88 -1.08 3.19
CA TYR A 44 -0.80 0.05 2.26
C TYR A 44 0.38 -0.07 1.28
N ALA A 45 1.48 -0.72 1.69
CA ALA A 45 2.56 -1.08 0.77
C ALA A 45 2.08 -2.05 -0.32
N LEU A 46 1.35 -3.12 0.06
CA LEU A 46 0.78 -4.08 -0.88
C LEU A 46 -0.29 -3.45 -1.77
N LEU A 47 -1.18 -2.65 -1.19
CA LEU A 47 -2.25 -1.97 -1.91
C LEU A 47 -1.67 -1.05 -3.00
N TYR A 48 -0.67 -0.23 -2.66
CA TYR A 48 0.01 0.63 -3.63
C TYR A 48 0.78 -0.19 -4.68
N PHE A 49 1.49 -1.25 -4.28
CA PHE A 49 2.20 -2.12 -5.22
C PHE A 49 1.27 -2.68 -6.29
N PHE A 50 0.11 -3.22 -5.90
CA PHE A 50 -0.86 -3.75 -6.86
C PHE A 50 -1.55 -2.64 -7.65
N ALA A 51 -1.83 -1.48 -7.05
CA ALA A 51 -2.35 -0.31 -7.76
C ALA A 51 -1.39 0.14 -8.88
N GLU A 52 -0.08 0.23 -8.59
CA GLU A 52 0.95 0.55 -9.56
C GLU A 52 0.95 -0.48 -10.70
N LYS A 53 1.02 -1.78 -10.40
CA LYS A 53 1.03 -2.83 -11.44
C LYS A 53 -0.25 -2.86 -12.28
N ALA A 54 -1.39 -2.56 -11.68
CA ALA A 54 -2.68 -2.59 -12.35
C ALA A 54 -2.94 -1.36 -13.25
N TYR A 55 -2.48 -0.18 -12.81
CA TYR A 55 -2.95 1.11 -13.34
C TYR A 55 -1.86 2.11 -13.74
N VAL A 56 -0.56 1.79 -13.62
CA VAL A 56 0.52 2.72 -14.01
C VAL A 56 0.54 3.10 -15.50
N THR A 57 -0.13 2.32 -16.36
CA THR A 57 -0.29 2.65 -17.79
C THR A 57 -1.36 3.72 -18.03
N LEU A 58 -2.25 3.96 -17.05
CA LEU A 58 -3.35 4.91 -17.14
C LEU A 58 -3.10 6.16 -16.29
N TYR A 59 -2.40 6.02 -15.17
CA TYR A 59 -2.15 7.10 -14.22
C TYR A 59 -0.68 7.14 -13.79
N SER A 60 -0.22 8.33 -13.39
CA SER A 60 1.13 8.51 -12.86
C SER A 60 1.28 7.83 -11.49
N ARG A 61 2.50 7.39 -11.17
CA ARG A 61 2.85 6.79 -9.87
C ARG A 61 2.51 7.70 -8.70
N PHE A 62 2.82 9.00 -8.86
CA PHE A 62 2.51 10.02 -7.86
C PHE A 62 1.01 10.12 -7.61
N PHE A 63 0.19 10.17 -8.66
CA PHE A 63 -1.26 10.22 -8.52
C PHE A 63 -1.81 8.97 -7.82
N LEU A 64 -1.35 7.78 -8.20
CA LEU A 64 -1.73 6.53 -7.52
C LEU A 64 -1.35 6.55 -6.04
N GLY A 65 -0.17 7.07 -5.70
CA GLY A 65 0.28 7.22 -4.32
C GLY A 65 -0.63 8.14 -3.51
N PHE A 66 -0.97 9.31 -4.06
CA PHE A 66 -1.91 10.24 -3.45
C PHE A 66 -3.30 9.62 -3.24
N VAL A 67 -3.81 8.88 -4.22
CA VAL A 67 -5.11 8.21 -4.11
C VAL A 67 -5.10 7.16 -2.99
N VAL A 68 -4.05 6.34 -2.88
CA VAL A 68 -3.95 5.30 -1.85
C VAL A 68 -3.77 5.90 -0.45
N ILE A 69 -2.96 6.95 -0.30
CA ILE A 69 -2.81 7.67 0.98
C ILE A 69 -4.12 8.37 1.36
N GLY A 70 -4.76 9.04 0.39
CA GLY A 70 -6.05 9.71 0.59
C GLY A 70 -7.16 8.74 0.97
N PHE A 71 -7.17 7.55 0.39
CA PHE A 71 -8.05 6.46 0.81
C PHE A 71 -7.83 6.10 2.28
N GLY A 72 -6.58 5.94 2.72
CA GLY A 72 -6.29 5.62 4.12
C GLY A 72 -6.68 6.72 5.09
N LEU A 73 -6.47 7.98 4.71
CA LEU A 73 -6.95 9.13 5.49
C LEU A 73 -8.48 9.13 5.59
N ALA A 74 -9.20 8.84 4.50
CA ALA A 74 -10.66 8.78 4.50
C ALA A 74 -11.19 7.65 5.40
N ILE A 75 -10.53 6.50 5.40
CA ILE A 75 -10.83 5.40 6.32
C ILE A 75 -10.64 5.85 7.76
N GLU A 76 -9.51 6.48 8.07
CA GLU A 76 -9.20 6.98 9.42
C GLU A 76 -10.23 7.96 9.94
N ILE A 77 -10.65 8.91 9.09
CA ILE A 77 -11.72 9.86 9.39
C ILE A 77 -13.03 9.11 9.64
N THR A 78 -13.36 8.11 8.82
CA THR A 78 -14.58 7.31 8.96
C THR A 78 -14.59 6.52 10.27
N GLN A 79 -13.44 6.00 10.71
CA GLN A 79 -13.32 5.23 11.95
C GLN A 79 -13.69 6.05 13.19
N ASN A 80 -13.54 7.37 13.18
CA ASN A 80 -13.98 8.24 14.29
C ASN A 80 -15.48 8.16 14.57
N PHE A 81 -16.29 7.73 13.58
CA PHE A 81 -17.73 7.60 13.70
C PHE A 81 -18.18 6.19 14.09
N ILE A 82 -17.25 5.26 14.35
CA ILE A 82 -17.54 3.86 14.66
C ILE A 82 -17.29 3.59 16.15
N LEU A 83 -18.33 3.24 16.90
CA LEU A 83 -18.31 3.11 18.38
C LEU A 83 -17.24 2.15 18.93
N TYR A 84 -16.85 1.12 18.17
CA TYR A 84 -15.90 0.09 18.60
C TYR A 84 -14.53 0.21 17.92
N ARG A 85 -14.27 1.30 17.20
CA ARG A 85 -13.02 1.60 16.51
C ARG A 85 -12.55 2.98 16.91
N HIS A 86 -11.24 3.13 17.06
CA HIS A 86 -10.62 4.42 17.33
C HIS A 86 -9.69 4.75 16.19
N ALA A 87 -9.79 5.99 15.71
CA ALA A 87 -8.78 6.52 14.82
C ALA A 87 -7.49 6.81 15.60
N ASP A 88 -6.36 6.58 14.98
CA ASP A 88 -5.01 6.87 15.42
C ASP A 88 -4.23 7.57 14.29
N SER A 89 -3.78 8.79 14.56
CA SER A 89 -2.94 9.55 13.63
C SER A 89 -1.66 8.83 13.22
N PHE A 90 -1.14 7.91 14.05
CA PHE A 90 0.01 7.08 13.70
C PHE A 90 -0.30 6.06 12.60
N ASP A 91 -1.56 5.68 12.38
CA ASP A 91 -1.96 4.83 11.25
C ASP A 91 -1.82 5.57 9.92
N ILE A 92 -2.13 6.86 9.90
CA ILE A 92 -1.91 7.70 8.71
C ILE A 92 -0.42 7.70 8.33
N ILE A 93 0.46 7.82 9.33
CA ILE A 93 1.91 7.79 9.12
C ILE A 93 2.34 6.39 8.63
N ALA A 94 1.87 5.32 9.26
CA ALA A 94 2.20 3.95 8.85
C ALA A 94 1.74 3.66 7.40
N ASN A 95 0.53 4.07 7.05
CA ASN A 95 -0.04 3.96 5.70
C ASN A 95 0.85 4.69 4.68
N ALA A 96 1.21 5.95 4.96
CA ALA A 96 2.07 6.74 4.09
C ALA A 96 3.48 6.14 3.94
N CYS A 97 4.08 5.66 5.04
CA CYS A 97 5.36 4.97 5.01
C CYS A 97 5.31 3.71 4.14
N GLY A 98 4.24 2.93 4.22
CA GLY A 98 4.04 1.74 3.38
C GLY A 98 4.01 2.08 1.90
N VAL A 99 3.26 3.12 1.51
CA VAL A 99 3.20 3.61 0.12
C VAL A 99 4.58 4.09 -0.35
N LEU A 100 5.27 4.90 0.44
CA LEU A 100 6.61 5.41 0.11
C LEU A 100 7.64 4.29 -0.03
N PHE A 101 7.58 3.29 0.86
CA PHE A 101 8.45 2.13 0.80
C PHE A 101 8.26 1.34 -0.50
N ALA A 102 7.01 0.99 -0.84
CA ALA A 102 6.70 0.26 -2.07
C ALA A 102 7.08 1.05 -3.33
N ALA A 103 6.83 2.37 -3.34
CA ALA A 103 7.23 3.25 -4.44
C ALA A 103 8.75 3.30 -4.62
N SER A 104 9.49 3.46 -3.52
CA SER A 104 10.96 3.53 -3.53
C SER A 104 11.57 2.21 -4.00
N LEU A 105 11.05 1.09 -3.50
CA LEU A 105 11.50 -0.24 -3.89
C LEU A 105 11.28 -0.49 -5.40
N ALA A 106 10.13 -0.08 -5.94
CA ALA A 106 9.85 -0.18 -7.37
C ALA A 106 10.81 0.64 -8.23
N GLN A 107 11.23 1.83 -7.77
CA GLN A 107 12.23 2.64 -8.48
C GLN A 107 13.62 2.02 -8.40
N PHE A 108 14.01 1.53 -7.22
CA PHE A 108 15.30 0.87 -7.00
C PHE A 108 15.45 -0.35 -7.93
N TYR A 109 14.45 -1.22 -7.99
CA TYR A 109 14.47 -2.39 -8.89
C TYR A 109 14.65 -2.00 -10.37
N LYS A 110 13.98 -0.93 -10.82
CA LYS A 110 14.12 -0.45 -12.19
C LYS A 110 15.51 0.11 -12.47
N PHE A 111 16.05 0.87 -11.52
CA PHE A 111 17.38 1.43 -11.61
C PHE A 111 18.45 0.33 -11.68
N SER A 112 18.39 -0.67 -10.79
CA SER A 112 19.30 -1.82 -10.80
C SER A 112 19.24 -2.61 -12.12
N LYS A 113 18.03 -2.83 -12.65
CA LYS A 113 17.86 -3.51 -13.94
C LYS A 113 18.46 -2.72 -15.10
N LYS A 114 18.30 -1.39 -15.11
CA LYS A 114 18.88 -0.50 -16.12
C LYS A 114 20.42 -0.54 -16.10
N ILE A 115 21.03 -0.58 -14.92
CA ILE A 115 22.50 -0.72 -14.77
C ILE A 115 22.96 -2.06 -15.36
N GLN A 116 22.27 -3.16 -15.02
CA GLN A 116 22.60 -4.48 -15.54
C GLN A 116 22.54 -4.53 -17.07
N GLU A 117 21.43 -4.05 -17.66
CA GLU A 117 21.25 -4.03 -19.12
C GLU A 117 22.30 -3.15 -19.82
N SER A 118 22.69 -2.02 -19.23
CA SER A 118 23.76 -1.17 -19.75
C SER A 118 25.13 -1.86 -19.71
N SER A 119 25.42 -2.64 -18.67
CA SER A 119 26.67 -3.40 -18.56
C SER A 119 26.74 -4.52 -19.62
N ASP A 120 25.65 -5.26 -19.82
CA ASP A 120 25.60 -6.37 -20.78
C ASP A 120 25.74 -5.89 -22.24
N ASN A 121 25.26 -4.68 -22.56
CA ASN A 121 25.39 -4.08 -23.88
C ASN A 121 26.80 -3.56 -24.19
N VAL A 122 27.61 -3.21 -23.19
CA VAL A 122 29.00 -2.77 -23.39
C VAL A 122 29.93 -3.94 -23.69
N ILE A 123 29.58 -5.15 -23.21
CA ILE A 123 30.39 -6.36 -23.38
C ILE A 123 30.10 -7.07 -24.73
N ARG A 124 29.00 -6.72 -25.41
CA ARG A 124 28.65 -7.22 -26.76
C ARG A 124 29.23 -6.32 -27.84
#